data_AF-A0A2Z5GBG3-F1
#
_entry.id   AF-A0A2Z5GBG3-F1
#
_cell.length_a   1.000
_cell.length_b   1.000
_cell.length_c   1.000
_cell.angle_alpha   90.00
_cell.angle_beta   90.00
_cell.angle_gamma   90.00
#
_symmetry.space_group_name_H-M   'P 1'
#
loop_
_entity.id
_entity.type
_entity.pdbx_description
1 polymer ?
#
loop_
_entity_poly.entity_id
_entity_poly.type
_entity_poly.pdbx_seq_one_letter_code
_entity_poly.pdbx_strand_id
1 'polypeptide(L)' 'MTIAAGFSGHGFKFSSVIGEILADMVAGVAPGFDLSLFSIGRFQAV' A
#
# COMPACT_ATOMS: atom_id res chain seq x y z
N MET A 1 11.83 3.33 0.73
CA MET A 1 11.12 3.94 -0.42
C MET A 1 9.74 3.29 -0.49
N THR A 2 8.68 4.09 -0.50
CA THR A 2 7.29 3.62 -0.49
C THR A 2 6.60 4.05 -1.78
N ILE A 3 5.84 3.17 -2.42
CA ILE A 3 5.18 3.43 -3.70
C ILE A 3 3.67 3.17 -3.55
N ALA A 4 2.86 4.15 -3.94
CA ALA A 4 1.41 4.06 -4.04
C ALA A 4 1.00 4.44 -5.46
N ALA A 5 0.71 3.44 -6.29
CA ALA A 5 0.37 3.62 -7.70
C ALA A 5 -0.52 2.46 -8.19
N GLY A 6 -1.00 2.56 -9.44
CA GLY A 6 -1.77 1.47 -10.07
C GLY A 6 -3.20 1.32 -9.58
N PHE A 7 -3.84 2.41 -9.13
CA PHE A 7 -5.20 2.39 -8.55
C PHE A 7 -6.36 2.23 -9.55
N SER A 8 -6.06 2.14 -10.86
CA SER A 8 -7.01 1.78 -11.92
C SER A 8 -8.37 2.48 -11.87
N GLY A 9 -8.38 3.81 -11.65
CA GLY A 9 -9.59 4.63 -11.63
C GLY A 9 -10.43 4.59 -10.34
N HIS A 10 -10.03 3.80 -9.34
CA HIS A 10 -10.81 3.59 -8.11
C HIS A 10 -10.11 4.07 -6.84
N GLY A 11 -8.89 4.62 -6.94
CA GLY A 11 -8.09 5.02 -5.77
C GLY A 11 -8.67 6.15 -4.93
N PHE A 12 -9.48 7.05 -5.51
CA PHE A 12 -9.95 8.25 -4.80
C PHE A 12 -10.77 7.90 -3.55
N LYS A 13 -11.65 6.88 -3.63
CA LYS A 13 -12.48 6.46 -2.49
C LYS A 13 -11.67 5.89 -1.31
N PHE A 14 -10.42 5.48 -1.58
CA PHE A 14 -9.51 4.91 -0.60
C PHE A 14 -8.38 5.88 -0.23
N SER A 15 -8.37 7.09 -0.79
CA SER A 15 -7.24 8.01 -0.67
C SER A 15 -6.87 8.35 0.77
N SER A 16 -7.86 8.52 1.65
CA SER A 16 -7.64 8.75 3.09
C SER A 16 -6.89 7.60 3.77
N VAL A 17 -7.37 6.35 3.62
CA VAL A 17 -6.73 5.19 4.27
C VAL A 17 -5.38 4.85 3.62
N ILE A 18 -5.23 5.06 2.31
CA ILE A 18 -3.93 4.92 1.64
C ILE A 18 -2.92 5.92 2.21
N GLY A 19 -3.32 7.15 2.49
CA GLY A 19 -2.45 8.16 3.11
C GLY A 19 -1.94 7.72 4.49
N GLU A 20 -2.82 7.18 5.33
CA GLU A 20 -2.47 6.62 6.64
C GLU A 20 -1.50 5.44 6.52
N ILE A 21 -1.80 4.48 5.64
CA ILE A 21 -0.92 3.34 5.37
C ILE A 21 0.48 3.81 4.92
N LEU A 22 0.55 4.79 4.02
CA LEU A 22 1.82 5.33 3.55
C LEU A 22 2.60 6.03 4.66
N ALA A 23 1.91 6.77 5.54
CA ALA A 23 2.53 7.42 6.69
C ALA A 23 3.16 6.38 7.64
N ASP A 24 2.43 5.31 7.96
CA ASP A 24 2.93 4.20 8.78
C ASP A 24 4.16 3.54 8.13
N MET A 25 4.07 3.20 6.85
CA MET A 25 5.17 2.58 6.11
C MET A 25 6.44 3.45 6.09
N VAL A 26 6.30 4.77 5.92
CA VAL A 26 7.44 5.70 5.93
C VAL A 26 8.01 5.87 7.36
N ALA A 27 7.17 5.79 8.38
CA ALA A 27 7.57 5.82 9.78
C ALA A 27 8.17 4.48 10.28
N GLY A 28 8.15 3.42 9.46
CA GLY A 28 8.58 2.08 9.86
C GLY A 28 7.58 1.38 10.81
N VAL A 29 6.36 1.88 10.89
CA VAL A 29 5.26 1.29 11.64
C VAL A 29 4.55 0.27 10.74
N ALA A 30 4.18 -0.87 11.30
CA ALA A 30 3.41 -1.88 10.58
C ALA A 30 1.98 -1.36 10.33
N PRO A 31 1.50 -1.29 9.08
CA PRO A 31 0.14 -0.88 8.79
C PRO A 31 -0.89 -1.85 9.39
N GLY A 32 -2.04 -1.35 9.80
CA GLY A 32 -3.13 -2.17 10.37
C GLY A 32 -3.86 -3.10 9.40
N PHE A 33 -3.39 -3.23 8.16
CA PHE A 33 -4.02 -4.00 7.08
C PHE A 33 -3.03 -4.98 6.46
N ASP A 34 -3.50 -6.14 6.01
CA ASP A 34 -2.70 -7.03 5.17
C ASP A 34 -2.57 -6.46 3.75
N LEU A 35 -1.33 -6.10 3.38
CA LEU A 35 -1.00 -5.53 2.07
C LEU A 35 -0.36 -6.55 1.12
N SER A 36 -0.34 -7.84 1.47
CA SER A 36 0.27 -8.91 0.67
C SER A 36 -0.18 -8.89 -0.79
N LEU A 37 -1.47 -8.67 -1.03
CA LEU A 37 -2.10 -8.59 -2.35
C LEU A 37 -1.62 -7.39 -3.20
N PHE A 38 -1.11 -6.34 -2.57
CA PHE A 38 -0.65 -5.11 -3.22
C PHE A 38 0.89 -4.98 -3.23
N SER A 39 1.60 -5.98 -2.70
CA SER A 39 3.05 -6.01 -2.72
C SER A 39 3.58 -5.99 -4.16
N ILE A 40 4.64 -5.22 -4.38
CA ILE A 40 5.34 -5.14 -5.67
C ILE A 40 5.90 -6.51 -6.11
N GLY A 41 6.18 -7.40 -5.16
CA GLY A 41 6.75 -8.73 -5.39
C GLY A 41 5.74 -9.88 -5.37
N ARG A 42 4.42 -9.62 -5.39
CA ARG A 42 3.36 -10.65 -5.16
C ARG A 42 3.34 -11.85 -6.13
N PHE A 43 4.15 -11.82 -7.19
CA PHE A 43 4.27 -12.90 -8.19
C PHE A 43 5.68 -13.48 -8.31
N GLN A 44 6.62 -13.04 -7.48
CA GLN A 44 7.93 -13.67 -7.47
C GLN A 44 7.81 -15.06 -6.85
N ALA A 45 8.44 -16.07 -7.47
CA ALA A 45 8.57 -17.38 -6.87
C ALA A 45 9.38 -17.25 -5.57
N VAL A 46 8.92 -17.91 -4.51
CA VAL A 46 9.60 -17.97 -3.20
C VAL A 46 10.99 -18.58 -3.35
#